data_AF-A0A951S7F6-F1
#
_entry.id   AF-A0A951S7F6-F1
#
_cell.length_a   1.000
_cell.length_b   1.000
_cell.length_c   1.000
_cell.angle_alpha   90.00
_cell.angle_beta   90.00
_cell.angle_gamma   90.00
#
_symmetry.space_group_name_H-M   'P 1'
#
loop_
_entity.id
_entity.type
_entity.pdbx_description
1 polymer ?
#
loop_
_entity_poly.entity_id
_entity_poly.type
_entity_poly.pdbx_seq_one_letter_code
_entity_poly.pdbx_strand_id
1 'polypeptide(L)'
;MKKTLLITLLFPVMAFAQAVLPTSWGFTTPGVSTPPTGWQYNVGTNGNLTYAFGKGDALSARLDATGENITINFSEKPGVLTYYISPQNAGKPWTGQFDVQESDDGLNWTTIHSYTSTTTSATNFNNPMITDTLKSSTRWVRFYYTNKLKGDATGGGNIAIDLITVNSAPAPTVGTPLIKNGTNTILDNSTFLFGNSSSKSFTIENIGTVDTLKIDSIIISGQHAGKFSIGNFAQAIAATASDTFSVHFAPTDSGSHFATVSVYNNSPENNPYRINLYAIGGLYATSPAQVASISVSNVKTHKLQIDYSKANTESYLVLRKAGNAITDMPANGVTYKKGDYIGTSQVAYVGSDTASIRPTYIMANTQYTFTVFAFNGYAGYENYNTVNAPSATVTTLNGQVGNYYAGIDTLNSNFVTQLHNKIINHDTVFYSNYLSVMVNNYLTRDTSGGKKVVNCVYTDSAFVYDEPFTWWTGTVGSKGQLTREHTFAQSWMPSNTGGNWPNASNGKEFPEYNDMHNLFPANQIIANAKRSNYPFGEVQQVTYVSPTGKGKLGIDAEGKTVYEPRDDQKGDLARALFYMLVCYDGVNGKQWRLPSTQEVNVLLKWHFQDP
;
A
#
# COMPACT_ATOMS: atom_id res chain seq x y z
N MET A 1 -26.86 1.89 36.26
CA MET A 1 -25.83 2.86 35.83
C MET A 1 -25.21 2.38 34.54
N LYS A 2 -25.41 3.10 33.43
CA LYS A 2 -24.80 2.78 32.13
C LYS A 2 -23.30 3.03 32.23
N LYS A 3 -22.48 1.98 32.12
CA LYS A 3 -21.02 2.08 32.02
C LYS A 3 -20.69 2.53 30.60
N THR A 4 -20.31 3.79 30.44
CA THR A 4 -19.77 4.30 29.18
C THR A 4 -18.34 3.75 29.04
N LEU A 5 -18.15 2.79 28.14
CA LEU A 5 -16.86 2.22 27.80
C LEU A 5 -16.14 3.21 26.88
N LEU A 6 -15.07 3.84 27.36
CA LEU A 6 -14.18 4.67 26.54
C LEU A 6 -13.33 3.71 25.69
N ILE A 7 -13.71 3.51 24.42
CA ILE A 7 -12.91 2.73 23.46
C ILE A 7 -11.85 3.68 22.93
N THR A 8 -10.64 3.60 23.47
CA THR A 8 -9.47 4.25 22.89
C THR A 8 -9.01 3.38 21.71
N LEU A 9 -9.28 3.81 20.47
CA LEU A 9 -8.73 3.17 19.28
C LEU A 9 -7.21 3.40 19.25
N LEU A 10 -6.42 2.38 19.56
CA LEU A 10 -5.02 2.33 19.13
C LEU A 10 -5.00 1.86 17.67
N PHE A 11 -4.83 2.79 16.74
CA PHE A 11 -4.47 2.46 15.37
C PHE A 11 -2.98 2.14 15.28
N PRO A 12 -2.56 1.03 14.66
CA PRO A 12 -1.19 0.86 14.24
C PRO A 12 -0.95 1.78 13.03
N VAL A 13 -0.57 3.03 13.28
CA VAL A 13 -0.08 3.92 12.23
C VAL A 13 1.31 3.43 11.85
N MET A 14 1.52 3.03 10.60
CA MET A 14 2.87 2.87 10.06
C MET A 14 3.60 4.20 10.29
N ALA A 15 4.60 4.21 11.17
CA ALA A 15 5.35 5.40 11.52
C ALA A 15 6.22 5.82 10.32
N PHE A 16 5.69 6.71 9.49
CA PHE A 16 6.50 7.49 8.57
C PHE A 16 7.15 8.64 9.33
N ALA A 17 8.37 9.01 8.95
CA ALA A 17 9.01 10.19 9.51
C ALA A 17 8.17 11.44 9.17
N GLN A 18 7.78 12.19 10.19
CA GLN A 18 6.93 13.38 10.08
C GLN A 18 7.72 14.56 9.51
N ALA A 19 7.04 15.45 8.80
CA ALA A 19 7.62 16.70 8.30
C ALA A 19 7.92 17.64 9.48
N VAL A 20 9.04 18.36 9.35
CA VAL A 20 9.36 19.51 10.20
C VAL A 20 8.78 20.76 9.54
N LEU A 21 8.09 21.58 10.31
CA LEU A 21 7.49 22.82 9.82
C LEU A 21 8.49 24.00 9.92
N PRO A 22 8.51 24.95 8.97
CA PRO A 22 7.71 24.97 7.76
C PRO A 22 8.19 23.90 6.77
N THR A 23 7.25 23.27 6.07
CA THR A 23 7.55 22.31 5.01
C THR A 23 6.93 22.76 3.71
N SER A 24 7.65 22.61 2.61
CA SER A 24 7.20 23.04 1.29
C SER A 24 7.59 22.06 0.20
N TRP A 25 6.74 21.94 -0.82
CA TRP A 25 7.06 21.17 -2.01
C TRP A 25 6.46 21.76 -3.28
N GLY A 26 7.34 22.08 -4.24
CA GLY A 26 7.00 22.47 -5.61
C GLY A 26 7.31 21.38 -6.64
N PHE A 27 7.54 20.13 -6.22
CA PHE A 27 7.75 18.97 -7.10
C PHE A 27 9.00 18.96 -8.00
N THR A 28 9.61 20.11 -8.27
CA THR A 28 10.86 20.25 -9.03
C THR A 28 12.08 19.85 -8.21
N THR A 29 12.20 20.34 -6.98
CA THR A 29 13.33 20.02 -6.08
C THR A 29 12.85 20.07 -4.62
N PRO A 30 12.94 18.96 -3.85
CA PRO A 30 13.34 17.64 -4.32
C PRO A 30 12.33 17.06 -5.32
N GLY A 31 12.79 16.18 -6.21
CA GLY A 31 11.94 15.55 -7.22
C GLY A 31 10.99 14.50 -6.63
N VAL A 32 9.97 14.12 -7.39
CA VAL A 32 8.94 13.13 -6.99
C VAL A 32 9.44 11.75 -6.58
N SER A 33 10.63 11.34 -7.05
CA SER A 33 11.24 10.07 -6.65
C SER A 33 11.79 10.08 -5.22
N THR A 34 11.95 11.27 -4.63
CA THR A 34 12.46 11.52 -3.28
C THR A 34 11.65 12.65 -2.64
N PRO A 35 10.36 12.44 -2.32
CA PRO A 35 9.54 13.48 -1.69
C PRO A 35 10.18 13.95 -0.36
N PRO A 36 9.93 15.19 0.07
CA PRO A 36 10.39 15.64 1.37
C PRO A 36 9.83 14.76 2.49
N THR A 37 10.56 14.65 3.60
CA THR A 37 10.12 13.90 4.79
C THR A 37 8.73 14.35 5.22
N GLY A 38 7.84 13.41 5.54
CA GLY A 38 6.44 13.66 5.92
C GLY A 38 5.47 13.85 4.76
N TRP A 39 5.94 13.87 3.52
CA TRP A 39 5.09 13.96 2.33
C TRP A 39 4.85 12.59 1.70
N GLN A 40 3.60 12.37 1.32
CA GLN A 40 3.13 11.16 0.67
C GLN A 40 2.19 11.53 -0.46
N TYR A 41 1.99 10.59 -1.36
CA TYR A 41 1.01 10.74 -2.42
C TYR A 41 0.42 9.37 -2.74
N ASN A 42 -0.85 9.38 -3.08
CA ASN A 42 -1.55 8.27 -3.67
C ASN A 42 -1.99 8.73 -5.05
N VAL A 43 -1.14 8.51 -6.05
CA VAL A 43 -1.55 8.64 -7.44
C VAL A 43 -1.68 7.24 -8.01
N GLY A 44 -2.73 7.01 -8.79
CA GLY A 44 -3.00 5.74 -9.41
C GLY A 44 -1.79 5.29 -10.23
N THR A 45 -1.68 3.98 -10.36
CA THR A 45 -0.59 3.23 -10.99
C THR A 45 -0.12 3.71 -12.39
N ASN A 46 -0.92 4.55 -13.06
CA ASN A 46 -0.66 5.08 -14.41
C ASN A 46 -0.51 6.61 -14.46
N GLY A 47 -0.64 7.27 -13.31
CA GLY A 47 -0.49 8.72 -13.18
C GLY A 47 0.98 9.08 -13.02
N ASN A 48 1.51 9.93 -13.90
CA ASN A 48 2.68 10.73 -13.55
C ASN A 48 2.24 11.67 -12.42
N LEU A 49 2.94 11.68 -11.29
CA LEU A 49 2.67 12.63 -10.21
C LEU A 49 2.84 14.08 -10.67
N THR A 50 3.51 14.33 -11.79
CA THR A 50 3.82 15.69 -12.24
C THR A 50 3.33 16.04 -13.63
N TYR A 51 2.99 17.32 -13.80
CA TYR A 51 3.02 18.02 -15.07
C TYR A 51 4.40 18.62 -15.33
N ALA A 52 4.76 18.75 -16.62
CA ALA A 52 5.99 19.42 -17.07
C ALA A 52 5.84 20.96 -17.17
N PHE A 53 5.05 21.53 -16.26
CA PHE A 53 4.89 22.96 -16.07
C PHE A 53 4.53 23.20 -14.60
N GLY A 54 5.05 24.28 -14.01
CA GLY A 54 4.74 24.70 -12.64
C GLY A 54 4.60 26.22 -12.51
N LYS A 55 4.32 26.69 -11.31
CA LYS A 55 4.13 28.10 -10.96
C LYS A 55 5.49 28.74 -10.70
N GLY A 56 6.16 29.14 -11.78
CA GLY A 56 7.48 29.76 -11.70
C GLY A 56 8.64 28.76 -11.60
N ASP A 57 8.35 27.47 -11.80
CA ASP A 57 9.32 26.38 -11.87
C ASP A 57 8.90 25.32 -12.92
N ALA A 58 9.60 24.17 -12.93
CA ALA A 58 9.52 23.21 -14.02
C ALA A 58 8.37 22.21 -13.89
N LEU A 59 7.97 21.85 -12.67
CA LEU A 59 7.01 20.79 -12.40
C LEU A 59 5.92 21.25 -11.45
N SER A 60 4.74 20.69 -11.58
CA SER A 60 3.67 20.77 -10.58
C SER A 60 3.06 19.40 -10.35
N ALA A 61 2.43 19.16 -9.21
CA ALA A 61 1.70 17.94 -8.97
C ALA A 61 0.54 17.77 -9.95
N ARG A 62 0.17 16.52 -10.25
CA ARG A 62 -0.94 16.14 -11.12
C ARG A 62 -1.81 15.12 -10.39
N LEU A 63 -3.08 15.46 -10.22
CA LEU A 63 -4.13 14.52 -9.84
C LEU A 63 -5.05 14.28 -11.03
N ASP A 64 -5.15 13.04 -11.46
CA ASP A 64 -5.86 12.59 -12.64
C ASP A 64 -6.77 11.35 -12.40
N ALA A 65 -7.05 10.98 -11.16
CA ALA A 65 -8.10 10.01 -10.85
C ALA A 65 -8.83 10.31 -9.54
N THR A 66 -10.09 9.84 -9.46
CA THR A 66 -10.87 9.89 -8.22
C THR A 66 -10.14 9.12 -7.12
N GLY A 67 -10.00 9.74 -5.95
CA GLY A 67 -9.34 9.17 -4.78
C GLY A 67 -7.83 9.43 -4.71
N GLU A 68 -7.26 10.07 -5.73
CA GLU A 68 -5.86 10.46 -5.69
C GLU A 68 -5.61 11.60 -4.71
N ASN A 69 -4.43 11.61 -4.11
CA ASN A 69 -4.06 12.67 -3.18
C ASN A 69 -2.57 12.89 -3.01
N ILE A 70 -2.27 14.05 -2.43
CA ILE A 70 -1.00 14.38 -1.81
C ILE A 70 -1.29 14.64 -0.34
N THR A 71 -0.57 13.96 0.54
CA THR A 71 -0.79 13.98 1.99
C THR A 71 0.49 14.41 2.69
N ILE A 72 0.35 15.24 3.71
CA ILE A 72 1.45 15.79 4.51
C ILE A 72 1.14 15.46 5.97
N ASN A 73 2.08 14.80 6.65
CA ASN A 73 2.02 14.49 8.08
C ASN A 73 3.14 15.25 8.81
N PHE A 74 2.79 15.95 9.87
CA PHE A 74 3.71 16.71 10.71
C PHE A 74 3.30 16.62 12.18
N SER A 75 4.26 16.80 13.10
CA SER A 75 4.00 16.78 14.55
C SER A 75 3.72 18.15 15.15
N GLU A 76 4.19 19.22 14.49
CA GLU A 76 4.18 20.58 15.02
C GLU A 76 2.83 21.28 14.82
N LYS A 77 2.55 22.30 15.63
CA LYS A 77 1.35 23.14 15.47
C LYS A 77 1.46 23.91 14.15
N PRO A 78 0.54 23.70 13.19
CA PRO A 78 0.62 24.40 11.91
C PRO A 78 0.09 25.83 12.03
N GLY A 79 0.59 26.69 11.17
CA GLY A 79 0.07 28.02 10.89
C GLY A 79 -0.80 27.97 9.63
N VAL A 80 -0.45 28.79 8.64
CA VAL A 80 -1.18 28.84 7.37
C VAL A 80 -0.67 27.80 6.37
N LEU A 81 -1.61 27.22 5.63
CA LEU A 81 -1.38 26.42 4.44
C LEU A 81 -1.49 27.33 3.21
N THR A 82 -0.47 27.34 2.35
CA THR A 82 -0.48 28.10 1.10
C THR A 82 -0.18 27.21 -0.10
N TYR A 83 -0.84 27.47 -1.24
CA TYR A 83 -0.66 26.67 -2.45
C TYR A 83 -1.24 27.36 -3.69
N TYR A 84 -0.86 26.82 -4.85
CA TYR A 84 -1.48 27.13 -6.14
C TYR A 84 -2.18 25.90 -6.72
N ILE A 85 -3.26 26.12 -7.45
CA ILE A 85 -3.98 25.13 -8.25
C ILE A 85 -4.23 25.65 -9.66
N SER A 86 -4.28 24.73 -10.61
CA SER A 86 -4.69 24.99 -12.00
C SER A 86 -5.42 23.78 -12.55
N PRO A 87 -6.48 23.91 -13.36
CA PRO A 87 -6.93 22.80 -14.17
C PRO A 87 -5.93 22.50 -15.29
N GLN A 88 -6.00 21.29 -15.84
CA GLN A 88 -5.11 20.75 -16.88
C GLN A 88 -4.84 21.66 -18.08
N ASN A 89 -5.85 22.42 -18.52
CA ASN A 89 -5.77 23.30 -19.68
C ASN A 89 -6.43 24.65 -19.36
N ALA A 90 -5.67 25.74 -19.43
CA ALA A 90 -6.22 27.08 -19.34
C ALA A 90 -7.26 27.31 -20.45
N GLY A 91 -8.40 27.93 -20.11
CA GLY A 91 -9.45 28.34 -21.06
C GLY A 91 -10.58 27.34 -21.29
N LYS A 92 -10.66 26.22 -20.56
CA LYS A 92 -11.77 25.25 -20.65
C LYS A 92 -12.48 25.06 -19.31
N PRO A 93 -13.79 24.71 -19.29
CA PRO A 93 -14.49 24.42 -18.05
C PRO A 93 -13.91 23.16 -17.40
N TRP A 94 -13.50 23.28 -16.14
CA TRP A 94 -13.13 22.12 -15.33
C TRP A 94 -14.40 21.52 -14.70
N THR A 95 -14.45 20.19 -14.65
CA THR A 95 -15.57 19.47 -14.01
C THR A 95 -15.05 18.45 -13.01
N GLY A 96 -15.68 18.39 -11.85
CA GLY A 96 -15.31 17.48 -10.78
C GLY A 96 -15.50 18.10 -9.40
N GLN A 97 -14.95 17.40 -8.40
CA GLN A 97 -14.80 17.88 -7.04
C GLN A 97 -13.39 17.60 -6.53
N PHE A 98 -12.74 18.62 -6.01
CA PHE A 98 -11.43 18.55 -5.40
C PHE A 98 -11.45 19.27 -4.06
N ASP A 99 -10.96 18.60 -3.03
CA ASP A 99 -11.04 19.08 -1.67
C ASP A 99 -9.64 19.19 -1.05
N VAL A 100 -9.40 20.28 -0.35
CA VAL A 100 -8.28 20.43 0.58
C VAL A 100 -8.80 20.14 1.97
N GLN A 101 -8.17 19.20 2.65
CA GLN A 101 -8.68 18.62 3.89
C GLN A 101 -7.61 18.59 4.96
N GLU A 102 -8.02 18.71 6.22
CA GLU A 102 -7.18 18.53 7.41
C GLU A 102 -7.69 17.38 8.27
N SER A 103 -6.79 16.82 9.08
CA SER A 103 -7.11 15.80 10.06
C SER A 103 -6.15 15.86 11.25
N ASP A 104 -6.68 15.55 12.43
CA ASP A 104 -5.89 15.42 13.66
C ASP A 104 -5.21 14.03 13.75
N ASP A 105 -5.79 13.00 13.10
CA ASP A 105 -5.42 11.59 13.25
C ASP A 105 -5.06 10.89 11.92
N GLY A 106 -5.26 11.55 10.78
CA GLY A 106 -5.03 11.00 9.44
C GLY A 106 -6.15 10.09 8.92
N LEU A 107 -7.23 9.92 9.68
CA LEU A 107 -8.33 8.99 9.40
C LEU A 107 -9.66 9.74 9.23
N ASN A 108 -9.93 10.69 10.13
CA ASN A 108 -11.11 11.53 10.11
C ASN A 108 -10.76 12.88 9.48
N TRP A 109 -11.26 13.11 8.26
CA TRP A 109 -10.90 14.27 7.45
C TRP A 109 -12.01 15.31 7.44
N THR A 110 -11.64 16.58 7.68
CA THR A 110 -12.52 17.73 7.52
C THR A 110 -12.11 18.51 6.28
N THR A 111 -13.06 18.82 5.40
CA THR A 111 -12.79 19.70 4.25
C THR A 111 -12.63 21.15 4.72
N ILE A 112 -11.48 21.73 4.40
CA ILE A 112 -11.15 23.15 4.65
C ILE A 112 -11.61 24.00 3.47
N HIS A 113 -11.37 23.49 2.26
CA HIS A 113 -11.70 24.15 1.01
C HIS A 113 -12.21 23.12 0.00
N SER A 114 -13.30 23.44 -0.70
CA SER A 114 -13.85 22.58 -1.76
C SER A 114 -13.96 23.34 -3.06
N TYR A 115 -13.51 22.70 -4.14
CA TYR A 115 -13.62 23.17 -5.51
C TYR A 115 -14.57 22.26 -6.26
N THR A 116 -15.73 22.78 -6.64
CA THR A 116 -16.76 22.07 -7.42
C THR A 116 -16.97 22.77 -8.76
N SER A 117 -17.38 22.03 -9.79
CA SER A 117 -17.63 22.52 -11.16
C SER A 117 -18.22 23.94 -11.23
N THR A 118 -17.51 24.87 -11.88
CA THR A 118 -18.01 26.20 -12.24
C THR A 118 -17.86 26.45 -13.73
N THR A 119 -18.89 27.03 -14.34
CA THR A 119 -18.92 27.44 -15.74
C THR A 119 -18.26 28.81 -15.91
N THR A 120 -16.98 28.97 -15.60
CA THR A 120 -16.23 30.17 -16.05
C THR A 120 -14.74 29.91 -16.16
N SER A 121 -14.15 30.57 -17.16
CA SER A 121 -12.86 30.31 -17.79
C SER A 121 -11.67 30.26 -16.82
N ALA A 122 -11.00 29.11 -16.79
CA ALA A 122 -9.77 28.94 -16.04
C ALA A 122 -8.61 29.72 -16.67
N THR A 123 -8.07 30.71 -15.98
CA THR A 123 -6.72 31.23 -16.24
C THR A 123 -5.67 30.19 -15.83
N ASN A 124 -4.41 30.39 -16.21
CA ASN A 124 -3.26 29.72 -15.57
C ASN A 124 -3.37 29.81 -14.03
N PHE A 125 -2.63 28.95 -13.31
CA PHE A 125 -2.54 28.88 -11.84
C PHE A 125 -3.08 30.12 -11.13
N ASN A 126 -4.02 29.89 -10.19
CA ASN A 126 -4.71 30.94 -9.46
C ASN A 126 -3.78 32.11 -9.06
N ASN A 127 -4.30 33.32 -9.21
CA ASN A 127 -3.63 34.52 -8.75
C ASN A 127 -4.69 35.41 -8.11
N PRO A 128 -4.64 35.66 -6.78
CA PRO A 128 -3.54 35.38 -5.85
C PRO A 128 -3.40 33.91 -5.40
N MET A 129 -2.28 33.60 -4.72
CA MET A 129 -2.04 32.32 -4.03
C MET A 129 -3.14 32.05 -3.00
N ILE A 130 -3.58 30.79 -2.86
CA ILE A 130 -4.58 30.44 -1.84
C ILE A 130 -3.87 30.34 -0.50
N THR A 131 -4.54 30.81 0.55
CA THR A 131 -4.09 30.75 1.94
C THR A 131 -5.24 30.27 2.81
N ASP A 132 -5.09 29.09 3.39
CA ASP A 132 -6.03 28.50 4.34
C ASP A 132 -5.42 28.51 5.75
N THR A 133 -6.22 28.77 6.77
CA THR A 133 -5.78 28.68 8.18
C THR A 133 -6.09 27.29 8.70
N LEU A 134 -5.08 26.57 9.17
CA LEU A 134 -5.23 25.23 9.74
C LEU A 134 -5.60 25.32 11.22
N LYS A 135 -6.34 24.32 11.73
CA LYS A 135 -6.54 24.19 13.18
C LYS A 135 -5.21 23.92 13.87
N SER A 136 -5.08 24.37 15.12
CA SER A 136 -3.90 24.09 15.95
C SER A 136 -3.71 22.58 16.23
N SER A 137 -4.80 21.81 16.22
CA SER A 137 -4.81 20.35 16.39
C SER A 137 -4.40 19.58 15.14
N THR A 138 -4.45 20.19 13.96
CA THR A 138 -4.18 19.51 12.68
C THR A 138 -2.79 18.89 12.68
N ARG A 139 -2.69 17.63 12.27
CA ARG A 139 -1.42 16.90 12.09
C ARG A 139 -1.27 16.32 10.69
N TRP A 140 -2.35 16.35 9.93
CA TRP A 140 -2.41 15.87 8.57
C TRP A 140 -3.13 16.88 7.68
N VAL A 141 -2.56 17.14 6.51
CA VAL A 141 -3.22 17.89 5.43
C VAL A 141 -3.21 17.03 4.19
N ARG A 142 -4.29 17.04 3.41
CA ARG A 142 -4.27 16.44 2.09
C ARG A 142 -4.99 17.26 1.05
N PHE A 143 -4.48 17.15 -0.17
CA PHE A 143 -5.13 17.60 -1.39
C PHE A 143 -5.75 16.37 -2.04
N TYR A 144 -7.07 16.27 -2.05
CA TYR A 144 -7.81 15.04 -2.35
C TYR A 144 -8.71 15.24 -3.58
N TYR A 145 -8.50 14.45 -4.62
CA TYR A 145 -9.37 14.46 -5.78
C TYR A 145 -10.64 13.64 -5.51
N THR A 146 -11.61 14.29 -4.86
CA THR A 146 -12.83 13.66 -4.35
C THR A 146 -13.67 12.97 -5.42
N ASN A 147 -13.84 13.63 -6.57
CA ASN A 147 -14.57 13.06 -7.69
C ASN A 147 -14.05 13.62 -9.01
N LYS A 148 -13.35 12.79 -9.77
CA LYS A 148 -12.96 13.10 -11.14
C LYS A 148 -14.13 12.83 -12.08
N LEU A 149 -14.56 13.87 -12.79
CA LEU A 149 -15.44 13.74 -13.95
C LEU A 149 -14.62 13.74 -15.24
N LYS A 150 -15.18 13.14 -16.29
CA LYS A 150 -14.52 13.05 -17.59
C LYS A 150 -14.44 14.45 -18.21
N GLY A 151 -13.22 14.91 -18.53
CA GLY A 151 -13.01 16.07 -19.39
C GLY A 151 -13.47 15.82 -20.83
N ASP A 152 -13.38 16.82 -21.69
CA ASP A 152 -13.66 16.66 -23.11
C ASP A 152 -12.47 15.98 -23.84
N ALA A 153 -12.60 15.77 -25.16
CA ALA A 153 -11.55 15.14 -25.98
C ALA A 153 -10.22 15.91 -26.01
N THR A 154 -10.19 17.15 -25.49
CA THR A 154 -9.01 18.00 -25.39
C THR A 154 -8.43 18.10 -23.97
N GLY A 155 -9.12 17.57 -22.95
CA GLY A 155 -8.69 17.54 -21.54
C GLY A 155 -9.73 18.13 -20.56
N GLY A 156 -9.32 18.44 -19.33
CA GLY A 156 -10.16 19.22 -18.38
C GLY A 156 -10.73 18.47 -17.17
N GLY A 157 -10.29 17.22 -16.96
CA GLY A 157 -10.66 16.42 -15.78
C GLY A 157 -9.48 16.17 -14.83
N ASN A 158 -8.41 16.95 -14.89
CA ASN A 158 -7.25 16.81 -14.01
C ASN A 158 -6.95 18.14 -13.33
N ILE A 159 -6.29 18.07 -12.18
CA ILE A 159 -5.85 19.23 -11.41
C ILE A 159 -4.33 19.21 -11.27
N ALA A 160 -3.73 20.38 -11.47
CA ALA A 160 -2.37 20.68 -11.10
C ALA A 160 -2.32 21.41 -9.76
N ILE A 161 -1.35 21.07 -8.91
CA ILE A 161 -1.14 21.69 -7.58
C ILE A 161 0.33 22.04 -7.45
N ASP A 162 0.65 23.20 -6.90
CA ASP A 162 2.04 23.64 -6.82
C ASP A 162 2.36 24.57 -5.66
N LEU A 163 3.66 24.67 -5.34
CA LEU A 163 4.26 25.45 -4.25
C LEU A 163 3.47 25.32 -2.93
N ILE A 164 3.14 24.08 -2.58
CA ILE A 164 2.42 23.80 -1.35
C ILE A 164 3.37 24.10 -0.19
N THR A 165 2.95 24.90 0.77
CA THR A 165 3.70 25.20 2.00
C THR A 165 2.79 25.11 3.21
N VAL A 166 3.17 24.30 4.19
CA VAL A 166 2.60 24.33 5.53
C VAL A 166 3.57 25.09 6.41
N ASN A 167 3.16 26.27 6.88
CA ASN A 167 3.98 27.07 7.78
C ASN A 167 3.84 26.57 9.22
N SER A 168 4.87 26.76 10.04
CA SER A 168 4.71 26.62 11.50
C SER A 168 3.79 27.72 12.02
N ALA A 169 3.04 27.44 13.07
CA ALA A 169 2.40 28.51 13.82
C ALA A 169 3.47 29.47 14.35
N PRO A 170 3.18 30.79 14.41
CA PRO A 170 4.04 31.72 15.13
C PRO A 170 4.31 31.23 16.54
N ALA A 171 5.53 31.43 17.04
CA ALA A 171 5.87 31.06 18.41
C ALA A 171 4.89 31.75 19.37
N PRO A 172 4.30 31.02 20.33
CA PRO A 172 3.39 31.64 21.28
C PRO A 172 4.15 32.69 22.08
N THR A 173 3.49 33.81 22.38
CA THR A 173 4.04 34.80 23.30
C THR A 173 3.80 34.39 24.76
N VAL A 174 2.72 33.65 25.01
CA VAL A 174 2.31 33.15 26.32
C VAL A 174 3.04 31.86 26.70
N GLY A 175 3.13 31.58 28.01
CA GLY A 175 3.71 30.36 28.55
C GLY A 175 2.99 29.13 27.99
N THR A 176 3.72 28.29 27.25
CA THR A 176 3.12 27.16 26.54
C THR A 176 3.98 25.92 26.72
N PRO A 177 3.44 24.84 27.33
CA PRO A 177 4.20 23.62 27.56
C PRO A 177 4.34 22.79 26.28
N LEU A 178 5.55 22.27 26.04
CA LEU A 178 5.83 21.18 25.12
C LEU A 178 6.53 20.06 25.89
N ILE A 179 5.96 18.87 25.92
CA ILE A 179 6.52 17.76 26.70
C ILE A 179 7.25 16.76 25.78
N LYS A 180 8.42 16.31 26.20
CA LYS A 180 9.27 15.35 25.48
C LYS A 180 9.73 14.20 26.37
N ASN A 181 9.99 13.05 25.78
CA ASN A 181 10.79 11.98 26.37
C ASN A 181 12.01 11.72 25.49
N GLY A 182 13.20 12.11 25.95
CA GLY A 182 14.38 12.21 25.10
C GLY A 182 14.15 13.23 23.97
N THR A 183 14.36 12.82 22.72
CA THR A 183 14.12 13.66 21.54
C THR A 183 12.67 13.61 21.05
N ASN A 184 11.83 12.72 21.59
CA ASN A 184 10.48 12.50 21.10
C ASN A 184 9.50 13.47 21.76
N THR A 185 8.85 14.30 20.95
CA THR A 185 7.72 15.14 21.39
C THR A 185 6.49 14.27 21.66
N ILE A 186 5.89 14.47 22.83
CA ILE A 186 4.64 13.83 23.24
C ILE A 186 3.55 14.88 23.08
N LEU A 187 2.59 14.65 22.19
CA LEU A 187 1.52 15.61 21.94
C LEU A 187 0.48 15.59 23.07
N ASP A 188 -0.20 16.73 23.26
CA ASP A 188 -1.30 16.83 24.20
C ASP A 188 -2.42 15.84 23.86
N ASN A 189 -2.96 15.18 24.88
CA ASN A 189 -3.90 14.06 24.81
C ASN A 189 -3.41 12.79 24.09
N SER A 190 -2.12 12.71 23.71
CA SER A 190 -1.58 11.50 23.08
C SER A 190 -1.29 10.39 24.10
N THR A 191 -1.13 9.17 23.59
CA THR A 191 -0.70 8.02 24.38
C THR A 191 0.81 7.86 24.34
N PHE A 192 1.44 7.79 25.50
CA PHE A 192 2.85 7.47 25.67
C PHE A 192 3.02 6.00 26.08
N LEU A 193 3.75 5.24 25.28
CA LEU A 193 4.08 3.83 25.55
C LEU A 193 5.20 3.77 26.59
N PHE A 194 4.83 3.50 27.84
CA PHE A 194 5.71 3.64 29.00
C PHE A 194 6.69 2.47 29.17
N GLY A 195 6.37 1.30 28.61
CA GLY A 195 7.11 0.06 28.85
C GLY A 195 6.85 -0.50 30.25
N ASN A 196 7.79 -1.31 30.71
CA ASN A 196 7.85 -1.85 32.07
C ASN A 196 8.96 -1.21 32.93
N SER A 197 9.50 -0.06 32.50
CA SER A 197 10.52 0.66 33.26
C SER A 197 9.98 1.16 34.60
N SER A 198 10.80 1.20 35.66
CA SER A 198 10.38 1.72 36.96
C SER A 198 10.20 3.25 36.99
N SER A 199 10.79 3.96 36.04
CA SER A 199 10.63 5.41 35.89
C SER A 199 10.92 5.88 34.48
N LYS A 200 10.30 6.99 34.09
CA LYS A 200 10.60 7.77 32.88
C LYS A 200 10.76 9.24 33.25
N SER A 201 11.77 9.88 32.67
CA SER A 201 11.97 11.33 32.76
C SER A 201 11.32 12.02 31.57
N PHE A 202 10.63 13.12 31.83
CA PHE A 202 10.02 13.97 30.83
C PHE A 202 10.64 15.36 30.90
N THR A 203 10.95 15.93 29.74
CA THR A 203 11.34 17.34 29.63
C THR A 203 10.09 18.15 29.33
N ILE A 204 9.88 19.23 30.06
CA ILE A 204 8.85 20.23 29.80
C ILE A 204 9.52 21.52 29.36
N GLU A 205 9.29 21.91 28.12
CA GLU A 205 9.81 23.14 27.52
C GLU A 205 8.73 24.21 27.54
N ASN A 206 9.09 25.44 27.88
CA ASN A 206 8.26 26.59 27.62
C ASN A 206 8.58 27.12 26.21
N ILE A 207 7.74 26.79 25.23
CA ILE A 207 7.88 27.30 23.86
C ILE A 207 7.36 28.73 23.71
N GLY A 208 6.83 29.32 24.79
CA GLY A 208 6.48 30.72 24.90
C GLY A 208 7.72 31.62 24.84
N THR A 209 7.63 32.71 24.10
CA THR A 209 8.75 33.66 23.87
C THR A 209 8.78 34.83 24.84
N VAL A 210 7.69 35.10 25.58
CA VAL A 210 7.60 36.25 26.49
C VAL A 210 7.27 35.80 27.91
N ASP A 211 6.16 35.09 28.11
CA ASP A 211 5.68 34.78 29.45
C ASP A 211 6.36 33.54 30.05
N THR A 212 6.47 33.54 31.38
CA THR A 212 6.83 32.36 32.16
C THR A 212 5.68 31.35 32.14
N LEU A 213 6.00 30.09 31.82
CA LEU A 213 5.10 28.96 32.00
C LEU A 213 5.03 28.61 33.49
N LYS A 214 3.85 28.74 34.09
CA LYS A 214 3.59 28.38 35.48
C LYS A 214 2.94 27.01 35.53
N ILE A 215 3.45 26.13 36.38
CA ILE A 215 2.91 24.79 36.60
C ILE A 215 2.29 24.76 37.99
N ASP A 216 0.96 24.70 38.06
CA ASP A 216 0.21 24.70 39.32
C ASP A 216 0.30 23.33 40.01
N SER A 217 0.12 22.25 39.23
CA SER A 217 0.23 20.88 39.72
C SER A 217 0.37 19.88 38.57
N ILE A 218 0.96 18.72 38.88
CA ILE A 218 0.94 17.55 37.99
C ILE A 218 0.21 16.43 38.71
N ILE A 219 -0.93 16.00 38.17
CA ILE A 219 -1.83 15.04 38.82
C ILE A 219 -1.99 13.80 37.94
N ILE A 220 -1.98 12.62 38.56
CA ILE A 220 -2.27 11.35 37.88
C ILE A 220 -3.70 10.94 38.20
N SER A 221 -4.45 10.57 37.16
CA SER A 221 -5.80 10.04 37.27
C SER A 221 -5.99 8.79 36.41
N GLY A 222 -7.17 8.18 36.45
CA GLY A 222 -7.48 6.96 35.71
C GLY A 222 -7.42 5.69 36.58
N GLN A 223 -7.77 4.56 35.96
CA GLN A 223 -7.99 3.28 36.65
C GLN A 223 -6.77 2.81 37.46
N HIS A 224 -5.56 3.01 36.94
CA HIS A 224 -4.33 2.54 37.57
C HIS A 224 -3.48 3.68 38.13
N ALA A 225 -4.06 4.85 38.40
CA ALA A 225 -3.33 6.02 38.90
C ALA A 225 -2.46 5.71 40.12
N GLY A 226 -2.95 4.88 41.06
CA GLY A 226 -2.22 4.48 42.26
C GLY A 226 -0.95 3.64 42.01
N LYS A 227 -0.67 3.22 40.78
CA LYS A 227 0.60 2.56 40.42
C LYS A 227 1.68 3.53 39.98
N PHE A 228 1.32 4.80 39.82
CA PHE A 228 2.23 5.83 39.36
C PHE A 228 2.37 6.92 40.42
N SER A 229 3.52 7.58 40.42
CA SER A 229 3.73 8.80 41.20
C SER A 229 4.55 9.81 40.39
N ILE A 230 4.36 11.09 40.71
CA ILE A 230 5.12 12.18 40.11
C ILE A 230 6.31 12.50 41.02
N GLY A 231 7.49 12.64 40.42
CA GLY A 231 8.68 13.16 41.09
C GLY A 231 8.64 14.67 41.26
N ASN A 232 9.77 15.27 41.61
CA ASN A 232 9.85 16.73 41.71
C ASN A 232 9.70 17.39 40.34
N PHE A 233 9.12 18.59 40.31
CA PHE A 233 8.97 19.42 39.13
C PHE A 233 9.07 20.91 39.53
N ALA A 234 9.50 21.76 38.60
CA ALA A 234 9.48 23.20 38.82
C ALA A 234 8.10 23.80 38.60
N GLN A 235 7.75 24.79 39.44
CA GLN A 235 6.48 25.52 39.33
C GLN A 235 6.55 26.69 38.32
N ALA A 236 7.74 27.04 37.84
CA ALA A 236 7.94 28.15 36.91
C ALA A 236 9.09 27.85 35.95
N ILE A 237 8.84 28.01 34.65
CA ILE A 237 9.81 27.80 33.58
C ILE A 237 9.83 29.07 32.74
N ALA A 238 10.97 29.76 32.72
CA ALA A 238 11.15 31.01 31.98
C ALA A 238 10.83 30.82 30.48
N ALA A 239 10.57 31.91 29.76
CA ALA A 239 10.39 31.86 28.31
C ALA A 239 11.56 31.16 27.62
N THR A 240 11.28 30.28 26.65
CA THR A 240 12.25 29.44 25.91
C THR A 240 13.09 28.47 26.74
N ALA A 241 12.91 28.41 28.07
CA ALA A 241 13.64 27.51 28.95
C ALA A 241 12.96 26.14 29.05
N SER A 242 13.62 25.20 29.71
CA SER A 242 13.09 23.87 29.95
C SER A 242 13.43 23.38 31.35
N ASP A 243 12.63 22.45 31.85
CA ASP A 243 12.91 21.69 33.06
C ASP A 243 12.46 20.23 32.88
N THR A 244 12.60 19.41 33.90
CA THR A 244 12.23 17.99 33.88
C THR A 244 11.33 17.61 35.05
N PHE A 245 10.53 16.58 34.83
CA PHE A 245 9.84 15.86 35.89
C PHE A 245 9.88 14.35 35.59
N SER A 246 9.85 13.53 36.63
CA SER A 246 9.79 12.08 36.48
C SER A 246 8.39 11.55 36.77
N VAL A 247 8.01 10.49 36.06
CA VAL A 247 6.90 9.62 36.43
C VAL A 247 7.51 8.30 36.87
N HIS A 248 7.20 7.86 38.09
CA HIS A 248 7.58 6.56 38.62
C HIS A 248 6.43 5.58 38.42
N PHE A 249 6.78 4.32 38.18
CA PHE A 249 5.84 3.22 37.97
C PHE A 249 6.21 2.06 38.87
N ALA A 250 5.30 1.73 39.78
CA ALA A 250 5.45 0.67 40.78
C ALA A 250 4.21 -0.25 40.76
N PRO A 251 4.02 -1.04 39.69
CA PRO A 251 2.93 -2.01 39.62
C PRO A 251 3.13 -3.11 40.66
N THR A 252 2.05 -3.59 41.26
CA THR A 252 2.08 -4.76 42.16
C THR A 252 1.52 -6.02 41.49
N ASP A 253 0.99 -5.86 40.28
CA ASP A 253 0.30 -6.85 39.47
C ASP A 253 0.80 -6.76 38.03
N SER A 254 0.69 -7.87 37.28
CA SER A 254 1.13 -7.95 35.89
C SER A 254 0.03 -7.48 34.92
N GLY A 255 0.43 -7.05 33.72
CA GLY A 255 -0.48 -6.65 32.65
C GLY A 255 -0.48 -5.15 32.33
N SER A 256 -1.43 -4.75 31.50
CA SER A 256 -1.59 -3.39 31.00
C SER A 256 -2.09 -2.44 32.08
N HIS A 257 -1.37 -1.34 32.27
CA HIS A 257 -1.68 -0.29 33.24
C HIS A 257 -1.86 1.05 32.52
N PHE A 258 -3.09 1.58 32.64
CA PHE A 258 -3.49 2.86 32.05
C PHE A 258 -3.71 3.93 33.12
N ALA A 259 -3.15 5.12 32.89
CA ALA A 259 -3.34 6.31 33.70
C ALA A 259 -3.19 7.56 32.82
N THR A 260 -3.63 8.72 33.31
CA THR A 260 -3.46 10.01 32.61
C THR A 260 -2.73 10.98 33.53
N VAL A 261 -1.57 11.48 33.07
CA VAL A 261 -0.86 12.60 33.69
C VAL A 261 -1.47 13.90 33.16
N SER A 262 -1.87 14.79 34.07
CA SER A 262 -2.41 16.11 33.75
C SER A 262 -1.52 17.18 34.36
N VAL A 263 -0.86 17.96 33.51
CA VAL A 263 0.00 19.09 33.91
C VAL A 263 -0.85 20.36 33.86
N TYR A 264 -1.35 20.80 35.00
CA TYR A 264 -2.10 22.04 35.14
C TYR A 264 -1.14 23.22 35.08
N ASN A 265 -1.43 24.17 34.19
CA ASN A 265 -0.52 25.25 33.85
C ASN A 265 -1.26 26.51 33.37
N ASN A 266 -0.54 27.60 33.10
CA ASN A 266 -1.12 28.87 32.66
C ASN A 266 -1.28 29.04 31.14
N SER A 267 -1.08 28.00 30.32
CA SER A 267 -1.31 28.08 28.88
C SER A 267 -2.81 28.17 28.56
N PRO A 268 -3.24 29.09 27.67
CA PRO A 268 -4.65 29.23 27.30
C PRO A 268 -5.16 28.07 26.44
N GLU A 269 -4.28 27.37 25.72
CA GLU A 269 -4.67 26.32 24.77
C GLU A 269 -4.41 24.90 25.30
N ASN A 270 -3.46 24.74 26.23
CA ASN A 270 -3.00 23.42 26.70
C ASN A 270 -3.01 23.31 28.23
N ASN A 271 -4.13 23.68 28.86
CA ASN A 271 -4.32 23.53 30.29
C ASN A 271 -5.56 22.68 30.65
N PRO A 272 -5.38 21.50 31.29
CA PRO A 272 -4.10 20.85 31.54
C PRO A 272 -3.53 20.22 30.26
N TYR A 273 -2.20 20.11 30.18
CA TYR A 273 -1.53 19.27 29.18
C TYR A 273 -1.65 17.81 29.62
N ARG A 274 -2.20 16.94 28.77
CA ARG A 274 -2.53 15.55 29.12
C ARG A 274 -1.63 14.56 28.40
N ILE A 275 -1.13 13.58 29.15
CA ILE A 275 -0.39 12.42 28.62
C ILE A 275 -1.08 11.16 29.11
N ASN A 276 -1.59 10.36 28.18
CA ASN A 276 -2.17 9.05 28.51
C ASN A 276 -1.04 8.01 28.58
N LEU A 277 -0.82 7.41 29.72
CA LEU A 277 0.19 6.39 29.94
C LEU A 277 -0.36 5.01 29.59
N TYR A 278 0.39 4.25 28.79
CA TYR A 278 0.21 2.81 28.63
C TYR A 278 1.48 2.10 29.10
N ALA A 279 1.48 1.62 30.34
CA ALA A 279 2.57 0.86 30.95
C ALA A 279 2.26 -0.63 31.07
N ILE A 280 3.30 -1.44 31.29
CA ILE A 280 3.21 -2.89 31.41
C ILE A 280 3.83 -3.33 32.74
N GLY A 281 3.01 -3.87 33.63
CA GLY A 281 3.49 -4.58 34.81
C GLY A 281 3.98 -5.97 34.41
N GLY A 282 5.24 -6.30 34.75
CA GLY A 282 5.85 -7.58 34.35
C GLY A 282 6.34 -7.59 32.90
N LEU A 283 6.10 -8.69 32.19
CA LEU A 283 6.65 -8.93 30.85
C LEU A 283 5.69 -8.64 29.70
N TYR A 284 4.38 -8.83 29.88
CA TYR A 284 3.40 -8.75 28.80
C TYR A 284 2.15 -8.00 29.23
N ALA A 285 1.41 -7.49 28.25
CA ALA A 285 0.11 -6.87 28.43
C ALA A 285 -0.92 -7.81 29.09
N THR A 286 -2.06 -7.25 29.50
CA THR A 286 -3.14 -8.04 30.09
C THR A 286 -3.64 -9.10 29.10
N SER A 287 -3.83 -10.34 29.56
CA SER A 287 -4.36 -11.41 28.69
C SER A 287 -5.71 -11.00 28.08
N PRO A 288 -5.91 -11.16 26.77
CA PRO A 288 -7.16 -10.82 26.12
C PRO A 288 -8.21 -11.92 26.32
N ALA A 289 -9.46 -11.59 26.04
CA ALA A 289 -10.54 -12.57 25.93
C ALA A 289 -10.35 -13.49 24.71
N GLN A 290 -10.90 -14.70 24.79
CA GLN A 290 -10.87 -15.66 23.69
C GLN A 290 -11.78 -15.20 22.53
N VAL A 291 -11.38 -15.52 21.30
CA VAL A 291 -12.26 -15.43 20.13
C VAL A 291 -13.17 -16.65 20.09
N ALA A 292 -14.49 -16.45 20.00
CA ALA A 292 -15.47 -17.54 20.07
C ALA A 292 -15.63 -18.31 18.76
N SER A 293 -15.58 -17.63 17.61
CA SER A 293 -15.78 -18.27 16.31
C SER A 293 -15.06 -17.55 15.17
N ILE A 294 -14.77 -18.31 14.12
CA ILE A 294 -14.28 -17.85 12.82
C ILE A 294 -15.10 -18.51 11.72
N SER A 295 -15.34 -17.79 10.63
CA SER A 295 -16.08 -18.29 9.47
C SER A 295 -15.43 -17.81 8.17
N VAL A 296 -15.63 -18.59 7.11
CA VAL A 296 -15.19 -18.22 5.76
C VAL A 296 -16.40 -18.16 4.84
N SER A 297 -16.53 -17.08 4.11
CA SER A 297 -17.63 -16.79 3.19
C SER A 297 -17.11 -16.30 1.84
N ASN A 298 -18.03 -16.02 0.91
CA ASN A 298 -17.70 -15.46 -0.42
C ASN A 298 -16.61 -16.22 -1.19
N VAL A 299 -16.61 -17.54 -1.03
CA VAL A 299 -15.61 -18.44 -1.61
C VAL A 299 -15.76 -18.47 -3.13
N LYS A 300 -14.70 -18.07 -3.82
CA LYS A 300 -14.54 -18.11 -5.27
C LYS A 300 -13.20 -18.79 -5.60
N THR A 301 -12.87 -18.87 -6.88
CA THR A 301 -11.63 -19.47 -7.37
C THR A 301 -10.37 -18.77 -6.84
N HIS A 302 -10.38 -17.43 -6.73
CA HIS A 302 -9.19 -16.63 -6.37
C HIS A 302 -9.43 -15.66 -5.20
N LYS A 303 -10.58 -15.78 -4.51
CA LYS A 303 -10.92 -14.91 -3.38
C LYS A 303 -11.84 -15.61 -2.42
N LEU A 304 -11.76 -15.21 -1.17
CA LEU A 304 -12.63 -15.59 -0.07
C LEU A 304 -12.66 -14.44 0.94
N GLN A 305 -13.56 -14.54 1.90
CA GLN A 305 -13.70 -13.57 2.98
C GLN A 305 -13.64 -14.30 4.32
N ILE A 306 -12.92 -13.72 5.28
CA ILE A 306 -12.82 -14.21 6.66
C ILE A 306 -13.53 -13.22 7.58
N ASP A 307 -14.37 -13.76 8.46
CA ASP A 307 -15.06 -13.04 9.51
C ASP A 307 -14.91 -13.80 10.83
N TYR A 308 -14.82 -13.10 11.97
CA TYR A 308 -14.73 -13.72 13.29
C TYR A 308 -15.44 -12.90 14.37
N SER A 309 -15.82 -13.58 15.46
CA SER A 309 -16.50 -12.94 16.58
C SER A 309 -15.59 -11.94 17.29
N LYS A 310 -16.13 -10.77 17.66
CA LYS A 310 -15.40 -9.80 18.48
C LYS A 310 -15.13 -10.34 19.88
N ALA A 311 -13.89 -10.24 20.33
CA ALA A 311 -13.46 -10.46 21.71
C ALA A 311 -13.15 -9.12 22.40
N ASN A 312 -13.06 -9.12 23.75
CA ASN A 312 -12.48 -8.01 24.49
C ASN A 312 -10.95 -8.04 24.37
N THR A 313 -10.43 -7.37 23.35
CA THR A 313 -9.02 -7.37 22.96
C THR A 313 -8.68 -6.10 22.19
N GLU A 314 -7.40 -5.75 22.12
CA GLU A 314 -6.89 -4.62 21.34
C GLU A 314 -6.72 -4.98 19.86
N SER A 315 -6.28 -6.20 19.56
CA SER A 315 -6.02 -6.64 18.19
C SER A 315 -6.16 -8.15 18.01
N TYR A 316 -6.14 -8.58 16.75
CA TYR A 316 -6.25 -9.96 16.31
C TYR A 316 -5.10 -10.31 15.37
N LEU A 317 -4.70 -11.57 15.39
CA LEU A 317 -3.78 -12.19 14.44
C LEU A 317 -4.49 -13.36 13.78
N VAL A 318 -4.53 -13.39 12.45
CA VAL A 318 -5.11 -14.49 11.68
C VAL A 318 -3.99 -15.25 10.98
N LEU A 319 -3.88 -16.54 11.26
CA LEU A 319 -3.02 -17.46 10.54
C LEU A 319 -3.78 -18.12 9.38
N ARG A 320 -3.06 -18.40 8.30
CA ARG A 320 -3.50 -19.15 7.12
C ARG A 320 -2.52 -20.27 6.83
N LYS A 321 -3.04 -21.44 6.45
CA LYS A 321 -2.24 -22.57 5.95
C LYS A 321 -2.97 -23.28 4.83
N ALA A 322 -2.25 -23.76 3.81
CA ALA A 322 -2.82 -24.60 2.76
C ALA A 322 -2.85 -26.07 3.20
N GLY A 323 -3.96 -26.75 2.96
CA GLY A 323 -4.21 -28.15 3.30
C GLY A 323 -4.41 -28.38 4.79
N ASN A 324 -3.30 -28.50 5.54
CA ASN A 324 -3.30 -29.04 6.89
C ASN A 324 -3.96 -28.11 7.94
N ALA A 325 -4.31 -28.73 9.07
CA ALA A 325 -4.69 -28.00 10.27
C ALA A 325 -3.54 -27.09 10.76
N ILE A 326 -3.91 -25.99 11.41
CA ILE A 326 -2.97 -25.07 12.05
C ILE A 326 -2.79 -25.52 13.49
N THR A 327 -1.56 -25.91 13.84
CA THR A 327 -1.10 -26.16 15.23
C THR A 327 -0.09 -25.12 15.70
N ASP A 328 0.33 -24.23 14.79
CA ASP A 328 1.27 -23.16 15.05
C ASP A 328 0.62 -22.10 15.97
N MET A 329 1.35 -21.65 16.99
CA MET A 329 0.87 -20.72 18.01
C MET A 329 1.77 -19.47 18.06
N PRO A 330 1.23 -18.25 18.09
CA PRO A 330 2.03 -17.05 18.31
C PRO A 330 2.64 -17.05 19.72
N ALA A 331 3.84 -16.48 19.85
CA ALA A 331 4.54 -16.33 21.12
C ALA A 331 4.34 -14.94 21.72
N ASN A 332 4.21 -14.86 23.04
CA ASN A 332 4.11 -13.59 23.76
C ASN A 332 5.40 -12.76 23.62
N GLY A 333 5.22 -11.44 23.51
CA GLY A 333 6.30 -10.46 23.30
C GLY A 333 6.90 -10.45 21.89
N VAL A 334 6.36 -11.24 20.96
CA VAL A 334 6.81 -11.27 19.57
C VAL A 334 5.83 -10.48 18.71
N THR A 335 6.32 -9.43 18.07
CA THR A 335 5.56 -8.66 17.09
C THR A 335 5.57 -9.35 15.74
N TYR A 336 4.40 -9.81 15.29
CA TYR A 336 4.21 -10.36 13.96
C TYR A 336 3.63 -9.32 13.00
N LYS A 337 4.07 -9.38 11.74
CA LYS A 337 3.54 -8.60 10.63
C LYS A 337 2.82 -9.50 9.64
N LYS A 338 1.89 -8.92 8.87
CA LYS A 338 1.27 -9.61 7.74
C LYS A 338 2.35 -10.14 6.79
N GLY A 339 2.24 -11.40 6.38
CA GLY A 339 3.20 -12.09 5.53
C GLY A 339 4.28 -12.89 6.28
N ASP A 340 4.52 -12.62 7.58
CA ASP A 340 5.44 -13.42 8.41
C ASP A 340 4.93 -14.87 8.55
N TYR A 341 5.84 -15.77 8.90
CA TYR A 341 5.52 -17.17 9.18
C TYR A 341 5.68 -17.50 10.67
N ILE A 342 4.71 -18.21 11.21
CA ILE A 342 4.77 -18.87 12.53
C ILE A 342 4.79 -20.37 12.26
N GLY A 343 5.95 -21.00 12.47
CA GLY A 343 6.18 -22.37 12.03
C GLY A 343 5.90 -22.53 10.54
N THR A 344 4.80 -23.21 10.20
CA THR A 344 4.39 -23.48 8.80
C THR A 344 3.18 -22.66 8.33
N SER A 345 2.64 -21.81 9.21
CA SER A 345 1.44 -21.01 8.95
C SER A 345 1.82 -19.56 8.67
N GLN A 346 1.22 -18.96 7.64
CA GLN A 346 1.47 -17.57 7.29
C GLN A 346 0.50 -16.65 8.03
N VAL A 347 0.99 -15.51 8.51
CA VAL A 347 0.18 -14.43 9.07
C VAL A 347 -0.59 -13.73 7.94
N ALA A 348 -1.89 -13.99 7.84
CA ALA A 348 -2.77 -13.43 6.82
C ALA A 348 -3.33 -12.05 7.19
N TYR A 349 -3.42 -11.74 8.49
CA TYR A 349 -3.90 -10.46 9.00
C TYR A 349 -3.37 -10.19 10.41
N VAL A 350 -3.11 -8.91 10.69
CA VAL A 350 -2.86 -8.36 12.03
C VAL A 350 -3.56 -7.01 12.11
N GLY A 351 -4.41 -6.80 13.13
CA GLY A 351 -5.12 -5.55 13.32
C GLY A 351 -6.38 -5.68 14.18
N SER A 352 -7.14 -4.59 14.31
CA SER A 352 -8.33 -4.51 15.17
C SER A 352 -9.65 -4.87 14.47
N ASP A 353 -9.66 -4.96 13.15
CA ASP A 353 -10.89 -5.26 12.39
C ASP A 353 -11.32 -6.71 12.63
N THR A 354 -12.63 -6.97 12.54
CA THR A 354 -13.20 -8.30 12.77
C THR A 354 -14.01 -8.83 11.59
N ALA A 355 -14.16 -8.05 10.53
CA ALA A 355 -15.06 -8.35 9.43
C ALA A 355 -14.39 -8.07 8.09
N SER A 356 -14.82 -8.84 7.08
CA SER A 356 -14.44 -8.66 5.68
C SER A 356 -12.94 -8.73 5.40
N ILE A 357 -12.19 -9.52 6.17
CA ILE A 357 -10.76 -9.73 5.93
C ILE A 357 -10.60 -10.55 4.65
N ARG A 358 -9.82 -10.03 3.70
CA ARG A 358 -9.61 -10.64 2.37
C ARG A 358 -8.13 -10.91 2.15
N PRO A 359 -7.64 -12.12 2.48
CA PRO A 359 -6.26 -12.50 2.16
C PRO A 359 -6.04 -12.44 0.64
N THR A 360 -4.84 -12.01 0.24
CA THR A 360 -4.40 -12.02 -1.15
C THR A 360 -3.86 -13.40 -1.55
N TYR A 361 -3.64 -13.60 -2.85
CA TYR A 361 -2.98 -14.78 -3.39
C TYR A 361 -3.64 -16.11 -2.95
N ILE A 362 -4.94 -16.21 -3.24
CA ILE A 362 -5.76 -17.40 -3.02
C ILE A 362 -5.77 -18.20 -4.32
N MET A 363 -5.36 -19.46 -4.24
CA MET A 363 -5.27 -20.36 -5.38
C MET A 363 -6.58 -21.12 -5.59
N ALA A 364 -6.89 -21.44 -6.84
CA ALA A 364 -8.02 -22.29 -7.21
C ALA A 364 -7.88 -23.70 -6.62
N ASN A 365 -9.00 -24.38 -6.39
CA ASN A 365 -9.04 -25.78 -5.95
C ASN A 365 -8.07 -26.10 -4.78
N THR A 366 -7.89 -25.15 -3.87
CA THR A 366 -6.93 -25.24 -2.77
C THR A 366 -7.69 -25.19 -1.46
N GLN A 367 -7.45 -26.19 -0.60
CA GLN A 367 -7.94 -26.17 0.76
C GLN A 367 -7.10 -25.21 1.60
N TYR A 368 -7.76 -24.33 2.34
CA TYR A 368 -7.16 -23.42 3.30
C TYR A 368 -7.76 -23.60 4.68
N THR A 369 -6.91 -23.60 5.70
CA THR A 369 -7.27 -23.52 7.11
C THR A 369 -6.90 -22.14 7.62
N PHE A 370 -7.79 -21.53 8.41
CA PHE A 370 -7.57 -20.25 9.09
C PHE A 370 -7.77 -20.41 10.59
N THR A 371 -6.96 -19.73 11.40
CA THR A 371 -7.09 -19.68 12.86
C THR A 371 -6.87 -18.25 13.33
N VAL A 372 -7.67 -17.78 14.29
CA VAL A 372 -7.60 -16.40 14.80
C VAL A 372 -7.24 -16.39 16.28
N PHE A 373 -6.33 -15.49 16.64
CA PHE A 373 -5.87 -15.24 18.00
C PHE A 373 -6.16 -13.79 18.38
N ALA A 374 -6.73 -13.58 19.55
CA ALA A 374 -6.82 -12.26 20.16
C ALA A 374 -5.49 -11.94 20.86
N PHE A 375 -5.05 -10.69 20.82
CA PHE A 375 -3.91 -10.19 21.58
C PHE A 375 -4.10 -8.75 22.07
N ASN A 376 -3.47 -8.46 23.21
CA ASN A 376 -3.28 -7.12 23.72
C ASN A 376 -1.79 -6.79 23.76
N GLY A 377 -1.45 -5.50 23.83
CA GLY A 377 -0.09 -5.02 23.96
C GLY A 377 0.46 -4.46 22.65
N TYR A 378 1.32 -3.47 22.78
CA TYR A 378 2.14 -2.94 21.69
C TYR A 378 3.43 -3.74 21.55
N ALA A 379 4.20 -3.42 20.50
CA ALA A 379 5.41 -4.12 20.10
C ALA A 379 6.37 -4.43 21.26
N GLY A 380 6.68 -5.72 21.44
CA GLY A 380 7.55 -6.25 22.49
C GLY A 380 6.84 -6.66 23.78
N TYR A 381 5.56 -6.34 23.93
CA TYR A 381 4.76 -6.63 25.12
C TYR A 381 3.45 -7.38 24.79
N GLU A 382 3.31 -7.91 23.58
CA GLU A 382 2.11 -8.60 23.12
C GLU A 382 1.80 -9.83 23.99
N ASN A 383 0.53 -9.99 24.36
CA ASN A 383 0.02 -11.17 25.06
C ASN A 383 -1.09 -11.83 24.23
N TYR A 384 -0.78 -12.97 23.61
CA TYR A 384 -1.68 -13.73 22.76
C TYR A 384 -2.48 -14.73 23.59
N ASN A 385 -3.80 -14.78 23.36
CA ASN A 385 -4.62 -15.88 23.88
C ASN A 385 -4.61 -17.03 22.88
N THR A 386 -3.86 -18.08 23.23
CA THR A 386 -3.68 -19.32 22.45
C THR A 386 -4.62 -20.45 22.89
N VAL A 387 -5.46 -20.21 23.90
CA VAL A 387 -6.36 -21.22 24.46
C VAL A 387 -7.58 -21.37 23.56
N ASN A 388 -7.84 -22.60 23.07
CA ASN A 388 -9.02 -22.93 22.27
C ASN A 388 -9.25 -21.97 21.08
N ALA A 389 -8.17 -21.58 20.38
CA ALA A 389 -8.26 -20.70 19.23
C ALA A 389 -9.17 -21.33 18.14
N PRO A 390 -10.22 -20.63 17.66
CA PRO A 390 -11.15 -21.20 16.70
C PRO A 390 -10.51 -21.26 15.31
N SER A 391 -10.85 -22.32 14.56
CA SER A 391 -10.37 -22.52 13.19
C SER A 391 -11.52 -22.77 12.21
N ALA A 392 -11.33 -22.36 10.96
CA ALA A 392 -12.23 -22.65 9.85
C ALA A 392 -11.43 -23.20 8.66
N THR A 393 -11.96 -24.24 8.02
CA THR A 393 -11.38 -24.86 6.82
C THR A 393 -12.32 -24.69 5.65
N VAL A 394 -11.77 -24.39 4.48
CA VAL A 394 -12.52 -24.17 3.24
C VAL A 394 -11.72 -24.61 2.03
N THR A 395 -12.39 -25.12 0.99
CA THR A 395 -11.76 -25.38 -0.30
C THR A 395 -12.26 -24.35 -1.30
N THR A 396 -11.34 -23.64 -1.95
CA THR A 396 -11.68 -22.70 -3.02
C THR A 396 -12.26 -23.42 -4.22
N LEU A 397 -13.09 -22.72 -4.99
CA LEU A 397 -13.67 -23.31 -6.19
C LEU A 397 -12.56 -23.59 -7.22
N ASN A 398 -12.76 -24.61 -8.07
CA ASN A 398 -11.93 -24.80 -9.24
C ASN A 398 -12.12 -23.63 -10.23
N GLY A 399 -11.24 -23.48 -11.22
CA GLY A 399 -11.42 -22.56 -12.33
C GLY A 399 -12.75 -22.85 -13.04
N GLN A 400 -13.75 -22.00 -12.82
CA GLN A 400 -15.04 -22.12 -13.50
C GLN A 400 -15.13 -21.00 -14.54
N VAL A 401 -14.68 -21.29 -15.75
CA VAL A 401 -15.06 -20.51 -16.94
C VAL A 401 -16.58 -20.57 -17.20
N GLY A 402 -17.31 -21.40 -16.43
CA GLY A 402 -18.77 -21.55 -16.49
C GLY A 402 -19.19 -22.02 -17.88
N ASN A 403 -20.24 -21.39 -18.40
CA ASN A 403 -20.75 -21.67 -19.74
C ASN A 403 -20.08 -20.80 -20.82
N TYR A 404 -18.90 -20.21 -20.54
CA TYR A 404 -18.25 -19.31 -21.50
C TYR A 404 -18.03 -20.00 -22.85
N TYR A 405 -17.47 -21.21 -22.87
CA TYR A 405 -17.24 -21.97 -24.11
C TYR A 405 -18.44 -22.83 -24.55
N ALA A 406 -19.64 -22.61 -24.00
CA ALA A 406 -20.82 -23.37 -24.42
C ALA A 406 -21.09 -23.18 -25.92
N GLY A 407 -21.31 -24.30 -26.62
CA GLY A 407 -21.56 -24.33 -28.07
C GLY A 407 -20.30 -24.41 -28.95
N ILE A 408 -19.10 -24.44 -28.36
CA ILE A 408 -17.86 -24.74 -29.09
C ILE A 408 -17.68 -26.25 -29.15
N ASP A 409 -17.63 -26.80 -30.36
CA ASP A 409 -17.40 -28.24 -30.60
C ASP A 409 -15.99 -28.46 -31.12
N THR A 410 -15.15 -29.11 -30.32
CA THR A 410 -13.75 -29.42 -30.64
C THR A 410 -13.59 -30.41 -31.79
N LEU A 411 -14.65 -31.15 -32.16
CA LEU A 411 -14.63 -32.09 -33.28
C LEU A 411 -15.10 -31.46 -34.60
N ASN A 412 -15.60 -30.23 -34.56
CA ASN A 412 -16.07 -29.52 -35.74
C ASN A 412 -14.88 -29.06 -36.60
N SER A 413 -14.97 -29.21 -37.93
CA SER A 413 -13.92 -28.75 -38.86
C SER A 413 -13.67 -27.23 -38.79
N ASN A 414 -14.65 -26.45 -38.33
CA ASN A 414 -14.55 -25.01 -38.10
C ASN A 414 -14.23 -24.65 -36.63
N PHE A 415 -13.82 -25.61 -35.80
CA PHE A 415 -13.55 -25.40 -34.37
C PHE A 415 -12.67 -24.16 -34.10
N VAL A 416 -11.56 -24.01 -34.82
CA VAL A 416 -10.63 -22.88 -34.63
C VAL A 416 -11.31 -21.54 -34.91
N THR A 417 -12.15 -21.47 -35.96
CA THR A 417 -12.94 -20.27 -36.28
C THR A 417 -14.01 -19.99 -35.23
N GLN A 418 -14.69 -21.03 -34.72
CA GLN A 418 -15.66 -20.89 -33.63
C GLN A 418 -14.99 -20.35 -32.37
N LEU A 419 -13.82 -20.87 -32.02
CA LEU A 419 -13.05 -20.45 -30.87
C LEU A 419 -12.55 -19.02 -31.03
N HIS A 420 -11.99 -18.66 -32.19
CA HIS A 420 -11.59 -17.29 -32.54
C HIS A 420 -12.74 -16.30 -32.29
N ASN A 421 -13.91 -16.54 -32.90
CA ASN A 421 -15.09 -15.67 -32.76
C ASN A 421 -15.54 -15.53 -31.30
N LYS A 422 -15.31 -16.56 -30.47
CA LYS A 422 -15.65 -16.53 -29.06
C LYS A 422 -14.69 -15.66 -28.25
N ILE A 423 -13.38 -15.78 -28.49
CA ILE A 423 -12.35 -15.18 -27.62
C ILE A 423 -11.93 -13.78 -28.05
N ILE A 424 -12.05 -13.40 -29.33
CA ILE A 424 -11.65 -12.06 -29.82
C ILE A 424 -12.47 -10.90 -29.22
N ASN A 425 -13.68 -11.18 -28.75
CA ASN A 425 -14.55 -10.20 -28.10
C ASN A 425 -14.22 -10.08 -26.60
N HIS A 426 -12.98 -9.74 -26.29
CA HIS A 426 -12.51 -9.55 -24.91
C HIS A 426 -12.39 -8.06 -24.56
N ASP A 427 -12.47 -7.76 -23.27
CA ASP A 427 -12.24 -6.40 -22.77
C ASP A 427 -10.79 -6.00 -23.03
N THR A 428 -10.59 -4.78 -23.53
CA THR A 428 -9.25 -4.21 -23.72
C THR A 428 -8.86 -3.41 -22.48
N VAL A 429 -7.73 -3.75 -21.88
CA VAL A 429 -7.16 -3.05 -20.72
C VAL A 429 -5.84 -2.43 -21.14
N PHE A 430 -5.61 -1.14 -20.87
CA PHE A 430 -4.33 -0.50 -21.21
C PHE A 430 -3.13 -1.24 -20.60
N TYR A 431 -2.03 -1.32 -21.35
CA TYR A 431 -0.79 -1.98 -20.92
C TYR A 431 -0.21 -1.36 -19.63
N SER A 432 -0.41 -0.05 -19.46
CA SER A 432 -0.07 0.65 -18.22
C SER A 432 -0.84 0.06 -17.02
N ASN A 433 -2.13 -0.27 -17.18
CA ASN A 433 -2.99 -0.79 -16.12
C ASN A 433 -2.66 -2.23 -15.66
N TYR A 434 -1.74 -2.95 -16.31
CA TYR A 434 -1.36 -4.32 -15.93
C TYR A 434 -1.06 -4.46 -14.43
N LEU A 435 -0.34 -3.49 -13.86
CA LEU A 435 -0.01 -3.49 -12.44
C LEU A 435 -1.26 -3.41 -11.55
N SER A 436 -2.17 -2.46 -11.83
CA SER A 436 -3.41 -2.31 -11.07
C SER A 436 -4.41 -3.46 -11.24
N VAL A 437 -4.40 -4.13 -12.41
CA VAL A 437 -5.40 -5.16 -12.74
C VAL A 437 -4.88 -6.55 -12.38
N MET A 438 -3.65 -6.87 -12.76
CA MET A 438 -3.06 -8.21 -12.59
C MET A 438 -2.21 -8.30 -11.33
N VAL A 439 -1.19 -7.45 -11.20
CA VAL A 439 -0.20 -7.60 -10.12
C VAL A 439 -0.83 -7.37 -8.75
N ASN A 440 -1.54 -6.26 -8.56
CA ASN A 440 -2.09 -5.89 -7.26
C ASN A 440 -3.19 -6.84 -6.78
N ASN A 441 -3.97 -7.41 -7.70
CA ASN A 441 -5.13 -8.23 -7.35
C ASN A 441 -4.83 -9.74 -7.30
N TYR A 442 -3.86 -10.22 -8.09
CA TYR A 442 -3.67 -11.66 -8.30
C TYR A 442 -2.24 -12.15 -8.12
N LEU A 443 -1.22 -11.36 -8.50
CA LEU A 443 0.17 -11.85 -8.54
C LEU A 443 0.97 -11.51 -7.29
N THR A 444 0.60 -10.43 -6.59
CA THR A 444 1.29 -10.05 -5.36
C THR A 444 0.88 -10.92 -4.19
N ARG A 445 1.84 -11.24 -3.34
CA ARG A 445 1.63 -11.95 -2.07
C ARG A 445 2.41 -11.28 -0.95
N ASP A 446 1.84 -11.31 0.25
CA ASP A 446 2.52 -10.82 1.44
C ASP A 446 3.69 -11.74 1.78
N THR A 447 4.79 -11.17 2.26
CA THR A 447 5.99 -11.87 2.72
C THR A 447 6.55 -11.21 3.97
N SER A 448 7.55 -11.84 4.59
CA SER A 448 8.04 -11.44 5.90
C SER A 448 8.50 -9.97 5.97
N GLY A 449 8.40 -9.38 7.16
CA GLY A 449 8.78 -8.00 7.42
C GLY A 449 7.72 -6.96 7.01
N GLY A 450 6.51 -7.40 6.66
CA GLY A 450 5.46 -6.53 6.11
C GLY A 450 5.68 -6.14 4.66
N LYS A 451 6.53 -6.89 3.93
CA LYS A 451 6.85 -6.67 2.53
C LYS A 451 5.89 -7.45 1.63
N LYS A 452 5.96 -7.19 0.33
CA LYS A 452 5.31 -8.01 -0.68
C LYS A 452 6.31 -8.62 -1.64
N VAL A 453 5.85 -9.61 -2.39
CA VAL A 453 6.66 -10.29 -3.39
C VAL A 453 5.85 -10.65 -4.62
N VAL A 454 6.48 -10.51 -5.78
CA VAL A 454 6.00 -11.02 -7.07
C VAL A 454 7.16 -11.82 -7.67
N ASN A 455 6.87 -13.00 -8.21
CA ASN A 455 7.91 -13.84 -8.81
C ASN A 455 8.01 -13.59 -10.30
N CYS A 456 9.25 -13.66 -10.81
CA CYS A 456 9.50 -13.72 -12.24
C CYS A 456 8.91 -15.00 -12.83
N VAL A 457 8.09 -14.83 -13.86
CA VAL A 457 7.39 -15.92 -14.58
C VAL A 457 8.32 -17.03 -15.06
N TYR A 458 9.50 -16.70 -15.61
CA TYR A 458 10.40 -17.69 -16.22
C TYR A 458 11.44 -18.29 -15.28
N THR A 459 11.85 -17.57 -14.24
CA THR A 459 12.97 -18.00 -13.37
C THR A 459 12.54 -18.27 -11.95
N ASP A 460 11.30 -17.94 -11.57
CA ASP A 460 10.80 -17.98 -10.20
C ASP A 460 11.55 -17.05 -9.22
N SER A 461 12.41 -16.17 -9.75
CA SER A 461 13.13 -15.20 -8.93
C SER A 461 12.14 -14.28 -8.23
N ALA A 462 12.22 -14.25 -6.91
CA ALA A 462 11.40 -13.39 -6.07
C ALA A 462 11.85 -11.92 -6.18
N PHE A 463 10.94 -11.02 -6.54
CA PHE A 463 11.11 -9.59 -6.37
C PHE A 463 10.37 -9.17 -5.09
N VAL A 464 11.13 -9.04 -4.00
CA VAL A 464 10.61 -8.58 -2.70
C VAL A 464 10.70 -7.06 -2.64
N TYR A 465 9.60 -6.40 -2.28
CA TYR A 465 9.49 -4.95 -2.31
C TYR A 465 8.66 -4.39 -1.15
N ASP A 466 8.94 -3.15 -0.78
CA ASP A 466 8.05 -2.33 0.04
C ASP A 466 7.05 -1.64 -0.91
N GLU A 467 5.77 -1.60 -0.54
CA GLU A 467 4.77 -0.89 -1.35
C GLU A 467 5.11 0.61 -1.47
N PRO A 468 4.81 1.27 -2.62
CA PRO A 468 4.16 0.70 -3.80
C PRO A 468 5.09 -0.17 -4.68
N PHE A 469 4.55 -1.19 -5.32
CA PHE A 469 5.26 -1.91 -6.39
C PHE A 469 5.73 -0.94 -7.50
N THR A 470 6.94 -1.15 -8.01
CA THR A 470 7.47 -0.39 -9.15
C THR A 470 8.05 -1.30 -10.23
N TRP A 471 7.85 -0.94 -11.50
CA TRP A 471 8.48 -1.59 -12.64
C TRP A 471 9.94 -1.14 -12.80
N TRP A 472 10.76 -1.97 -13.44
CA TRP A 472 12.09 -1.59 -13.89
C TRP A 472 12.00 -0.38 -14.84
N THR A 473 12.83 0.63 -14.59
CA THR A 473 12.80 1.93 -15.27
C THR A 473 13.82 2.09 -16.39
N GLY A 474 14.61 1.06 -16.69
CA GLY A 474 15.65 1.11 -17.74
C GLY A 474 17.04 1.53 -17.25
N THR A 475 17.17 1.96 -15.99
CA THR A 475 18.42 2.58 -15.47
C THR A 475 19.01 1.79 -14.31
N VAL A 476 20.34 1.78 -14.22
CA VAL A 476 21.07 1.26 -13.05
C VAL A 476 20.56 1.95 -11.78
N GLY A 477 20.25 1.18 -10.74
CA GLY A 477 19.65 1.69 -9.50
C GLY A 477 18.12 1.77 -9.50
N SER A 478 17.43 1.22 -10.52
CA SER A 478 15.97 1.11 -10.51
C SER A 478 15.47 0.37 -9.26
N LYS A 479 14.45 0.93 -8.59
CA LYS A 479 13.78 0.29 -7.45
C LYS A 479 12.98 -0.95 -7.88
N GLY A 480 12.44 -0.93 -9.09
CA GLY A 480 11.74 -2.06 -9.70
C GLY A 480 12.71 -3.00 -10.41
N GLN A 481 12.45 -4.30 -10.36
CA GLN A 481 13.29 -5.31 -11.05
C GLN A 481 12.56 -6.06 -12.16
N LEU A 482 11.22 -6.04 -12.12
CA LEU A 482 10.39 -6.75 -13.08
C LEU A 482 10.01 -5.81 -14.23
N THR A 483 9.73 -6.41 -15.38
CA THR A 483 9.08 -5.83 -16.55
C THR A 483 7.85 -6.64 -16.90
N ARG A 484 7.02 -6.09 -17.78
CA ARG A 484 5.90 -6.79 -18.41
C ARG A 484 6.43 -7.52 -19.65
N GLU A 485 6.49 -8.83 -19.55
CA GLU A 485 6.92 -9.75 -20.59
C GLU A 485 5.79 -10.04 -21.55
N HIS A 486 6.03 -9.89 -22.85
CA HIS A 486 5.18 -10.44 -23.90
C HIS A 486 5.63 -11.85 -24.26
N THR A 487 4.95 -12.87 -23.76
CA THR A 487 5.30 -14.28 -24.04
C THR A 487 5.27 -14.55 -25.55
N PHE A 488 4.21 -14.17 -26.26
CA PHE A 488 4.22 -13.96 -27.69
C PHE A 488 4.92 -12.63 -27.97
N ALA A 489 6.18 -12.69 -28.36
CA ALA A 489 7.03 -11.51 -28.44
C ALA A 489 6.42 -10.46 -29.36
N GLN A 490 6.49 -9.19 -28.96
CA GLN A 490 6.03 -8.06 -29.75
C GLN A 490 6.60 -8.09 -31.19
N SER A 491 7.87 -8.47 -31.35
CA SER A 491 8.52 -8.54 -32.67
C SER A 491 7.91 -9.59 -33.60
N TRP A 492 7.11 -10.52 -33.08
CA TRP A 492 6.43 -11.55 -33.87
C TRP A 492 5.00 -11.15 -34.24
N MET A 493 4.45 -10.08 -33.65
CA MET A 493 3.10 -9.64 -33.93
C MET A 493 3.03 -9.03 -35.34
N PRO A 494 2.16 -9.51 -36.25
CA PRO A 494 2.10 -9.01 -37.63
C PRO A 494 1.54 -7.57 -37.74
N SER A 495 0.99 -7.04 -36.65
CA SER A 495 0.61 -5.64 -36.50
C SER A 495 1.77 -4.71 -36.13
N ASN A 496 2.92 -5.26 -35.72
CA ASN A 496 4.13 -4.50 -35.47
C ASN A 496 4.83 -4.16 -36.79
N THR A 497 4.75 -2.88 -37.20
CA THR A 497 5.33 -2.37 -38.45
C THR A 497 6.63 -1.58 -38.25
N GLY A 498 7.25 -1.65 -37.06
CA GLY A 498 8.57 -1.06 -36.80
C GLY A 498 8.62 0.47 -36.58
N GLY A 499 7.47 1.12 -36.32
CA GLY A 499 7.38 2.57 -35.99
C GLY A 499 7.38 2.88 -34.47
N ASN A 500 6.99 4.10 -34.07
CA ASN A 500 6.76 4.56 -32.67
C ASN A 500 5.56 3.85 -31.98
N TRP A 501 5.56 2.53 -32.08
CA TRP A 501 4.63 1.60 -31.48
C TRP A 501 4.91 1.54 -29.96
N PRO A 502 3.90 1.49 -29.07
CA PRO A 502 2.63 0.78 -29.25
C PRO A 502 1.42 1.63 -29.65
N ASN A 503 1.59 2.92 -29.94
CA ASN A 503 0.44 3.78 -30.23
C ASN A 503 0.04 3.68 -31.70
N ALA A 504 -1.16 3.16 -31.98
CA ALA A 504 -1.85 3.51 -33.21
C ALA A 504 -2.01 5.04 -33.27
N SER A 505 -2.15 5.59 -34.47
CA SER A 505 -2.23 7.03 -34.78
C SER A 505 -3.30 7.83 -34.02
N ASN A 506 -4.12 7.16 -33.18
CA ASN A 506 -5.21 7.72 -32.38
C ASN A 506 -4.99 7.55 -30.85
N GLY A 507 -3.75 7.29 -30.40
CA GLY A 507 -3.42 7.20 -28.97
C GLY A 507 -3.99 5.99 -28.24
N LYS A 508 -4.36 4.93 -28.98
CA LYS A 508 -4.77 3.63 -28.42
C LYS A 508 -3.73 2.56 -28.76
N GLU A 509 -3.36 1.79 -27.76
CA GLU A 509 -2.60 0.55 -27.94
C GLU A 509 -3.48 -0.50 -28.64
N PHE A 510 -2.87 -1.36 -29.45
CA PHE A 510 -3.59 -2.46 -30.10
C PHE A 510 -4.03 -3.52 -29.06
N PRO A 511 -5.22 -4.14 -29.19
CA PRO A 511 -5.70 -5.15 -28.24
C PRO A 511 -4.71 -6.30 -28.00
N GLU A 512 -4.03 -6.77 -29.03
CA GLU A 512 -3.03 -7.83 -28.94
C GLU A 512 -1.79 -7.47 -28.12
N TYR A 513 -1.47 -6.17 -28.04
CA TYR A 513 -0.32 -5.70 -27.29
C TYR A 513 -0.59 -5.67 -25.80
N ASN A 514 -1.81 -5.31 -25.42
CA ASN A 514 -2.19 -5.17 -24.01
C ASN A 514 -3.01 -6.36 -23.49
N ASP A 515 -3.05 -7.46 -24.24
CA ASP A 515 -3.74 -8.68 -23.87
C ASP A 515 -3.11 -9.32 -22.61
N MET A 516 -3.91 -9.40 -21.55
CA MET A 516 -3.48 -9.89 -20.24
C MET A 516 -3.15 -11.39 -20.24
N HIS A 517 -3.64 -12.17 -21.22
CA HIS A 517 -3.25 -13.58 -21.40
C HIS A 517 -1.82 -13.74 -21.93
N ASN A 518 -1.22 -12.67 -22.47
CA ASN A 518 0.12 -12.68 -23.04
C ASN A 518 1.16 -11.96 -22.17
N LEU A 519 0.72 -11.27 -21.12
CA LEU A 519 1.54 -10.40 -20.30
C LEU A 519 1.85 -11.01 -18.94
N PHE A 520 3.14 -11.06 -18.58
CA PHE A 520 3.60 -11.65 -17.32
C PHE A 520 4.73 -10.84 -16.68
N PRO A 521 4.88 -10.81 -15.34
CA PRO A 521 6.03 -10.17 -14.71
C PRO A 521 7.30 -11.02 -14.92
N ALA A 522 8.31 -10.47 -15.58
CA ALA A 522 9.62 -11.12 -15.73
C ALA A 522 10.74 -10.23 -15.18
N ASN A 523 11.74 -10.79 -14.53
CA ASN A 523 12.90 -10.02 -14.11
C ASN A 523 13.66 -9.54 -15.35
N GLN A 524 13.93 -8.23 -15.42
CA GLN A 524 14.52 -7.63 -16.61
C GLN A 524 15.88 -8.25 -16.98
N ILE A 525 16.77 -8.40 -16.00
CA ILE A 525 18.18 -8.69 -16.27
C ILE A 525 18.43 -10.18 -16.46
N ILE A 526 17.80 -11.00 -15.61
CA ILE A 526 18.08 -12.45 -15.55
C ILE A 526 17.08 -13.30 -16.33
N ALA A 527 15.98 -12.71 -16.81
CA ALA A 527 14.93 -13.42 -17.53
C ALA A 527 14.56 -12.73 -18.85
N ASN A 528 13.87 -11.59 -18.80
CA ASN A 528 13.34 -10.93 -20.00
C ASN A 528 14.45 -10.61 -21.02
N ALA A 529 15.49 -9.87 -20.62
CA ALA A 529 16.61 -9.55 -21.52
C ALA A 529 17.37 -10.78 -22.02
N LYS A 530 17.34 -11.89 -21.27
CA LYS A 530 17.96 -13.17 -21.67
C LYS A 530 17.10 -13.92 -22.67
N ARG A 531 15.78 -13.91 -22.48
CA ARG A 531 14.81 -14.49 -23.40
C ARG A 531 14.75 -13.68 -24.71
N SER A 532 14.84 -12.35 -24.63
CA SER A 532 14.78 -11.45 -25.79
C SER A 532 13.56 -11.74 -26.67
N ASN A 533 13.77 -12.15 -27.92
CA ASN A 533 12.75 -12.71 -28.80
C ASN A 533 13.17 -14.09 -29.31
N TYR A 534 13.99 -14.83 -28.56
CA TYR A 534 14.35 -16.20 -28.90
C TYR A 534 13.12 -17.11 -28.79
N PRO A 535 13.01 -18.13 -29.67
CA PRO A 535 12.00 -19.17 -29.52
C PRO A 535 12.15 -19.91 -28.19
N PHE A 536 11.05 -20.43 -27.68
CA PHE A 536 11.07 -21.33 -26.53
C PHE A 536 11.40 -22.75 -26.97
N GLY A 537 12.23 -23.44 -26.20
CA GLY A 537 12.65 -24.81 -26.51
C GLY A 537 13.38 -25.48 -25.35
N GLU A 538 13.79 -26.73 -25.54
CA GLU A 538 14.57 -27.49 -24.56
C GLU A 538 16.07 -27.27 -24.84
N VAL A 539 16.77 -26.65 -23.88
CA VAL A 539 18.19 -26.32 -24.05
C VAL A 539 19.05 -27.57 -23.83
N GLN A 540 19.82 -27.95 -24.84
CA GLN A 540 20.78 -29.06 -24.78
C GLN A 540 22.20 -28.58 -24.48
N GLN A 541 22.61 -27.46 -25.08
CA GLN A 541 23.89 -26.82 -24.81
C GLN A 541 23.67 -25.47 -24.16
N VAL A 542 23.85 -25.42 -22.85
CA VAL A 542 23.58 -24.22 -22.03
C VAL A 542 24.63 -23.14 -22.26
N THR A 543 24.20 -21.93 -22.60
CA THR A 543 25.05 -20.72 -22.63
C THR A 543 24.80 -19.82 -21.43
N TYR A 544 23.64 -19.92 -20.79
CA TYR A 544 23.28 -19.20 -19.58
C TYR A 544 22.26 -19.96 -18.75
N VAL A 545 22.41 -19.89 -17.42
CA VAL A 545 21.42 -20.31 -16.43
C VAL A 545 21.15 -19.12 -15.52
N SER A 546 19.89 -18.88 -15.17
CA SER A 546 19.58 -17.82 -14.22
C SER A 546 20.09 -18.15 -12.81
N PRO A 547 20.27 -17.14 -11.93
CA PRO A 547 20.75 -17.37 -10.56
C PRO A 547 19.87 -18.31 -9.71
N THR A 548 18.60 -18.50 -10.07
CA THR A 548 17.72 -19.45 -9.38
C THR A 548 17.97 -20.90 -9.81
N GLY A 549 18.85 -21.14 -10.77
CA GLY A 549 19.03 -22.43 -11.44
C GLY A 549 17.90 -22.77 -12.42
N LYS A 550 16.84 -21.95 -12.48
CA LYS A 550 15.68 -22.10 -13.36
C LYS A 550 15.76 -21.09 -14.50
N GLY A 551 15.26 -21.41 -15.69
CA GLY A 551 15.38 -20.53 -16.85
C GLY A 551 16.78 -20.59 -17.46
N LYS A 552 16.88 -21.01 -18.71
CA LYS A 552 18.14 -21.22 -19.43
C LYS A 552 18.07 -20.61 -20.82
N LEU A 553 19.21 -20.16 -21.30
CA LEU A 553 19.42 -19.84 -22.72
C LEU A 553 20.51 -20.77 -23.24
N GLY A 554 20.36 -21.22 -24.48
CA GLY A 554 21.34 -22.09 -25.09
C GLY A 554 20.90 -22.58 -26.46
N ILE A 555 21.51 -23.67 -26.91
CA ILE A 555 21.23 -24.31 -28.19
C ILE A 555 20.38 -25.58 -27.96
N ASP A 556 19.34 -25.78 -28.77
CA ASP A 556 18.51 -27.00 -28.77
C ASP A 556 19.15 -28.17 -29.54
N ALA A 557 18.40 -29.26 -29.73
CA ALA A 557 18.88 -30.44 -30.44
C ALA A 557 19.07 -30.19 -31.96
N GLU A 558 18.35 -29.21 -32.50
CA GLU A 558 18.35 -28.80 -33.91
C GLU A 558 19.41 -27.73 -34.21
N GLY A 559 20.17 -27.29 -33.21
CA GLY A 559 21.23 -26.28 -33.37
C GLY A 559 20.73 -24.83 -33.32
N LYS A 560 19.50 -24.57 -32.90
CA LYS A 560 18.90 -23.23 -32.80
C LYS A 560 19.05 -22.66 -31.40
N THR A 561 19.23 -21.34 -31.29
CA THR A 561 19.23 -20.65 -30.00
C THR A 561 17.80 -20.57 -29.45
N VAL A 562 17.57 -21.17 -28.28
CA VAL A 562 16.28 -21.21 -27.60
C VAL A 562 16.38 -20.77 -26.14
N TYR A 563 15.27 -20.30 -25.59
CA TYR A 563 15.10 -20.06 -24.16
C TYR A 563 14.22 -21.15 -23.52
N GLU A 564 14.72 -21.82 -22.48
CA GLU A 564 13.97 -22.80 -21.69
C GLU A 564 13.55 -22.17 -20.36
N PRO A 565 12.26 -21.89 -20.10
CA PRO A 565 11.80 -21.36 -18.82
C PRO A 565 11.72 -22.45 -17.74
N ARG A 566 11.40 -22.07 -16.50
CA ARG A 566 11.09 -23.02 -15.42
C ARG A 566 9.99 -24.00 -15.86
N ASP A 567 10.05 -25.23 -15.34
CA ASP A 567 9.16 -26.32 -15.76
C ASP A 567 7.68 -25.98 -15.56
N ASP A 568 7.30 -25.44 -14.40
CA ASP A 568 5.92 -25.04 -14.06
C ASP A 568 5.34 -23.94 -14.96
N GLN A 569 6.12 -23.34 -15.86
CA GLN A 569 5.66 -22.29 -16.78
C GLN A 569 5.45 -22.81 -18.21
N LYS A 570 5.94 -24.02 -18.51
CA LYS A 570 6.00 -24.56 -19.88
C LYS A 570 4.60 -24.77 -20.48
N GLY A 571 3.63 -25.27 -19.72
CA GLY A 571 2.25 -25.42 -20.19
C GLY A 571 1.56 -24.07 -20.38
N ASP A 572 1.67 -23.19 -19.39
CA ASP A 572 1.04 -21.86 -19.40
C ASP A 572 1.53 -20.98 -20.56
N LEU A 573 2.84 -20.96 -20.83
CA LEU A 573 3.37 -20.19 -21.96
C LEU A 573 2.92 -20.77 -23.31
N ALA A 574 2.85 -22.10 -23.43
CA ALA A 574 2.43 -22.74 -24.68
C ALA A 574 0.97 -22.39 -24.98
N ARG A 575 0.10 -22.45 -23.95
CA ARG A 575 -1.28 -21.99 -24.05
C ARG A 575 -1.39 -20.50 -24.38
N ALA A 576 -0.55 -19.65 -23.81
CA ALA A 576 -0.53 -18.22 -24.16
C ALA A 576 -0.18 -17.99 -25.64
N LEU A 577 0.82 -18.71 -26.18
CA LEU A 577 1.17 -18.64 -27.60
C LEU A 577 0.04 -19.13 -28.49
N PHE A 578 -0.56 -20.29 -28.19
CA PHE A 578 -1.70 -20.82 -28.95
C PHE A 578 -2.93 -19.90 -28.88
N TYR A 579 -3.20 -19.32 -27.71
CA TYR A 579 -4.25 -18.32 -27.54
C TYR A 579 -4.04 -17.13 -28.48
N MET A 580 -2.83 -16.54 -28.53
CA MET A 580 -2.57 -15.40 -29.42
C MET A 580 -2.75 -15.75 -30.89
N LEU A 581 -2.33 -16.95 -31.30
CA LEU A 581 -2.52 -17.44 -32.67
C LEU A 581 -4.00 -17.59 -33.02
N VAL A 582 -4.83 -18.13 -32.12
CA VAL A 582 -6.25 -18.33 -32.38
C VAL A 582 -7.04 -17.03 -32.25
N CYS A 583 -6.76 -16.22 -31.23
CA CYS A 583 -7.51 -15.01 -30.91
C CYS A 583 -7.39 -13.98 -32.01
N TYR A 584 -6.20 -13.78 -32.58
CA TYR A 584 -5.96 -12.66 -33.49
C TYR A 584 -5.82 -13.04 -34.98
N ASP A 585 -5.86 -14.33 -35.35
CA ASP A 585 -5.75 -14.71 -36.77
C ASP A 585 -6.83 -14.05 -37.64
N GLY A 586 -6.43 -13.49 -38.77
CA GLY A 586 -7.32 -12.80 -39.70
C GLY A 586 -7.72 -11.37 -39.29
N VAL A 587 -7.45 -10.95 -38.04
CA VAL A 587 -7.76 -9.59 -37.58
C VAL A 587 -6.99 -8.58 -38.43
N ASN A 588 -7.68 -7.56 -38.94
CA ASN A 588 -7.14 -6.55 -39.87
C ASN A 588 -6.46 -7.17 -41.12
N GLY A 589 -6.89 -8.35 -41.55
CA GLY A 589 -6.31 -9.07 -42.69
C GLY A 589 -4.90 -9.61 -42.42
N LYS A 590 -4.49 -9.72 -41.16
CA LYS A 590 -3.16 -10.22 -40.76
C LYS A 590 -3.21 -11.70 -40.43
N GLN A 591 -2.22 -12.44 -40.90
CA GLN A 591 -2.04 -13.85 -40.53
C GLN A 591 -1.15 -13.97 -39.30
N TRP A 592 -1.67 -14.60 -38.25
CA TRP A 592 -0.95 -14.79 -37.00
C TRP A 592 -0.27 -16.16 -37.00
N ARG A 593 1.06 -16.17 -37.08
CA ARG A 593 1.86 -17.40 -37.19
C ARG A 593 3.03 -17.34 -36.22
N LEU A 594 3.49 -18.51 -35.78
CA LEU A 594 4.77 -18.61 -35.08
C LEU A 594 5.91 -18.28 -36.05
N PRO A 595 7.02 -17.69 -35.56
CA PRO A 595 8.21 -17.55 -36.40
C PRO A 595 8.71 -18.93 -36.83
N SER A 596 9.35 -19.02 -38.00
CA SER A 596 9.88 -20.30 -38.52
C SER A 596 10.93 -20.95 -37.61
N THR A 597 11.49 -20.19 -36.67
CA THR A 597 12.45 -20.66 -35.67
C THR A 597 11.78 -21.28 -34.44
N GLN A 598 10.48 -21.07 -34.21
CA GLN A 598 9.75 -21.66 -33.08
C GLN A 598 9.18 -23.01 -33.46
N GLU A 599 9.68 -24.07 -32.82
CA GLU A 599 9.15 -25.42 -32.98
C GLU A 599 7.76 -25.53 -32.34
N VAL A 600 6.76 -26.02 -33.09
CA VAL A 600 5.39 -26.20 -32.57
C VAL A 600 5.27 -27.47 -31.72
N ASN A 601 6.05 -28.50 -32.03
CA ASN A 601 5.98 -29.79 -31.35
C ASN A 601 6.40 -29.69 -29.88
N VAL A 602 7.38 -28.84 -29.55
CA VAL A 602 7.77 -28.60 -28.15
C VAL A 602 6.66 -27.89 -27.37
N LEU A 603 5.95 -26.94 -27.99
CA LEU A 603 4.82 -26.25 -27.37
C LEU A 603 3.64 -27.20 -27.12
N LEU A 604 3.34 -28.08 -28.09
CA LEU A 604 2.31 -29.11 -27.93
C LEU A 604 2.68 -30.09 -26.81
N LYS A 605 3.94 -30.56 -26.79
CA LYS A 605 4.46 -31.42 -25.72
C LYS A 605 4.24 -30.78 -24.35
N TRP A 606 4.65 -29.52 -24.18
CA TRP A 606 4.52 -28.80 -22.92
C TRP A 606 3.07 -28.54 -22.52
N HIS A 607 2.19 -28.23 -23.47
CA HIS A 607 0.75 -28.09 -23.20
C HIS A 607 0.15 -29.38 -22.61
N PHE A 608 0.50 -30.56 -23.14
CA PHE A 608 -0.05 -31.83 -22.66
C PHE A 608 0.59 -32.32 -21.36
N GLN A 609 1.83 -31.91 -21.06
CA GLN A 609 2.54 -32.31 -19.83
C GLN A 609 2.09 -31.53 -18.59
N ASP A 610 1.52 -30.34 -18.78
CA ASP A 610 1.09 -29.42 -17.73
C ASP A 610 -0.33 -28.90 -18.06
N PRO A 611 -1.37 -29.76 -17.98
CA PRO A 611 -2.72 -29.49 -18.50
C PRO A 611 -3.50 -28.41 -17.77
#